data_AF-A0A937S6N8-F1
#
_entry.id   AF-A0A937S6N8-F1
#
_cell.length_a   1.000
_cell.length_b   1.000
_cell.length_c   1.000
_cell.angle_alpha   90.00
_cell.angle_beta   90.00
_cell.angle_gamma   90.00
#
_symmetry.space_group_name_H-M   'P 1'
#
loop_
_entity.id
_entity.type
_entity.pdbx_description
1 polymer ?
#
loop_
_entity_poly.entity_id
_entity_poly.type
_entity_poly.pdbx_seq_one_letter_code
_entity_poly.pdbx_strand_id
1 'polypeptide(L)'
;MIETPSNLLDVFTLYLKTKETKSGKKLVSNLRTIFRKYLLTSLPGYTFNESDLSGKNLECCLSKIPISSFIEADPIAIFGQLSKEAISNNTIGKEVVRTTYNPTITNFIKWMQNQDWHTLFENVRHCNYAPKVVPKVTLGQARKGYRSHKANPYSLREDQLTSKLIQQIEDLREFCTAKEVISRQNKPMRTISFEDNIRRSILFFLGWLHKFEEWQLEELDIELMLTDGKESPTENLLLLKEFVSWGINTRGNGYGWGMMILKAPLSIAKWKYASESKRSMYRDIDLIERYAFT
;
A
#
# COMPACT_ATOMS: atom_id res chain seq x y z
N MET A 1 -23.67 17.35 -27.22
CA MET A 1 -23.71 18.33 -26.12
C MET A 1 -23.67 17.54 -24.83
N ILE A 2 -22.75 17.86 -23.91
CA ILE A 2 -22.69 17.20 -22.59
C ILE A 2 -23.77 17.86 -21.73
N GLU A 3 -24.82 17.13 -21.38
CA GLU A 3 -25.82 17.62 -20.43
C GLU A 3 -25.14 17.86 -19.08
N THR A 4 -25.12 19.13 -18.65
CA THR A 4 -24.55 19.51 -17.36
C THR A 4 -25.61 19.29 -16.28
N PRO A 5 -25.35 18.46 -15.25
CA PRO A 5 -26.31 18.22 -14.20
C PRO A 5 -26.57 19.51 -13.41
N SER A 6 -27.83 19.81 -13.15
CA SER A 6 -28.26 21.02 -12.46
C SER A 6 -28.35 20.83 -10.94
N ASN A 7 -28.68 19.60 -10.53
CA ASN A 7 -28.97 19.24 -9.15
C ASN A 7 -28.37 17.87 -8.79
N LEU A 8 -28.42 17.52 -7.51
CA LEU A 8 -27.84 16.29 -7.00
C LEU A 8 -28.56 15.02 -7.50
N LEU A 9 -29.85 15.10 -7.85
CA LEU A 9 -30.58 13.98 -8.45
C LEU A 9 -30.03 13.65 -9.85
N ASP A 10 -29.71 14.65 -10.66
CA ASP A 10 -29.14 14.45 -11.99
C ASP A 10 -27.78 13.71 -11.88
N VAL A 11 -26.91 14.18 -10.97
CA VAL A 11 -25.61 13.55 -10.69
C VAL A 11 -25.77 12.12 -10.19
N PHE A 12 -26.70 11.90 -9.26
CA PHE A 12 -27.00 10.57 -8.76
C PHE A 12 -27.49 9.64 -9.88
N THR A 13 -28.36 10.13 -10.76
CA THR A 13 -28.91 9.37 -11.90
C THR A 13 -27.82 9.03 -12.92
N LEU A 14 -26.90 9.95 -13.20
CA LEU A 14 -25.72 9.70 -14.03
C LEU A 14 -24.82 8.64 -13.41
N TYR A 15 -24.58 8.70 -12.09
CA TYR A 15 -23.79 7.70 -11.38
C TYR A 15 -24.40 6.30 -11.49
N LEU A 16 -25.73 6.18 -11.39
CA LEU A 16 -26.42 4.89 -11.53
C LEU A 16 -26.22 4.22 -12.89
N LYS A 17 -25.90 4.99 -13.95
CA LYS A 17 -25.67 4.46 -15.31
C LYS A 17 -24.25 3.90 -15.51
N THR A 18 -23.34 4.13 -14.57
CA THR A 18 -21.93 3.69 -14.64
C THR A 18 -21.78 2.18 -14.56
N LYS A 19 -20.60 1.64 -14.91
CA LYS A 19 -20.36 0.20 -14.86
C LYS A 19 -20.26 -0.29 -13.41
N GLU A 20 -19.72 0.56 -12.55
CA GLU A 20 -19.48 0.35 -11.12
C GLU A 20 -20.79 0.07 -10.36
N THR A 21 -21.86 0.80 -10.70
CA THR A 21 -23.20 0.63 -10.10
C THR A 21 -23.96 -0.54 -10.69
N LYS A 22 -23.80 -0.83 -11.99
CA LYS A 22 -24.49 -1.95 -12.67
C LYS A 22 -24.15 -3.31 -12.06
N SER A 23 -22.91 -3.51 -11.60
CA SER A 23 -22.50 -4.74 -10.89
C SER A 23 -22.85 -4.74 -9.39
N GLY A 24 -23.14 -3.57 -8.81
CA GLY A 24 -23.13 -3.37 -7.35
C GLY A 24 -24.43 -2.84 -6.76
N LYS A 25 -25.52 -3.62 -6.77
CA LYS A 25 -26.81 -3.19 -6.16
C LYS A 25 -26.67 -2.71 -4.70
N LYS A 26 -25.76 -3.32 -3.93
CA LYS A 26 -25.46 -2.92 -2.54
C LYS A 26 -24.86 -1.52 -2.44
N LEU A 27 -24.04 -1.10 -3.41
CA LEU A 27 -23.39 0.20 -3.42
C LEU A 27 -24.43 1.33 -3.50
N VAL A 28 -25.43 1.17 -4.36
CA VAL A 28 -26.54 2.13 -4.50
C VAL A 28 -27.36 2.21 -3.21
N SER A 29 -27.66 1.07 -2.59
CA SER A 29 -28.39 1.03 -1.31
C SER A 29 -27.62 1.73 -0.19
N ASN A 30 -26.31 1.49 -0.10
CA ASN A 30 -25.44 2.14 0.87
C ASN A 30 -25.38 3.65 0.63
N LEU A 31 -25.24 4.10 -0.62
CA LEU A 31 -25.18 5.52 -0.94
C LEU A 31 -26.52 6.23 -0.61
N ARG A 32 -27.66 5.60 -0.89
CA ARG A 32 -28.97 6.11 -0.45
C ARG A 32 -29.06 6.23 1.06
N THR A 33 -28.54 5.24 1.79
CA THR A 33 -28.49 5.27 3.25
C THR A 33 -27.62 6.42 3.75
N ILE A 34 -26.48 6.65 3.10
CA ILE A 34 -25.57 7.76 3.42
C ILE A 34 -26.28 9.10 3.24
N PHE A 35 -26.99 9.30 2.13
CA PHE A 35 -27.76 10.52 1.90
C PHE A 35 -28.86 10.71 2.95
N ARG A 36 -29.65 9.67 3.24
CA ARG A 36 -30.79 9.78 4.16
C ARG A 36 -30.39 10.02 5.61
N LYS A 37 -29.37 9.32 6.10
CA LYS A 37 -29.07 9.28 7.54
C LYS A 37 -27.98 10.25 7.97
N TYR A 38 -27.13 10.67 7.06
CA TYR A 38 -25.94 11.46 7.41
C TYR A 38 -25.89 12.74 6.61
N LEU A 39 -25.91 12.71 5.28
CA LEU A 39 -25.64 13.94 4.52
C LEU A 39 -26.80 14.94 4.51
N LEU A 40 -28.00 14.50 4.11
CA LEU A 40 -29.09 15.45 3.82
C LEU A 40 -29.69 16.09 5.06
N THR A 41 -29.62 15.43 6.22
CA THR A 41 -30.12 15.95 7.50
C THR A 41 -29.30 17.12 8.03
N SER A 42 -28.07 17.30 7.55
CA SER A 42 -27.12 18.27 8.09
C SER A 42 -26.49 19.14 6.99
N LEU A 43 -27.07 19.14 5.79
CA LEU A 43 -26.59 19.95 4.69
C LEU A 43 -26.96 21.43 4.93
N PRO A 44 -26.00 22.37 4.94
CA PRO A 44 -26.30 23.78 5.20
C PRO A 44 -27.31 24.36 4.21
N GLY A 45 -28.29 25.11 4.71
CA GLY A 45 -29.33 25.74 3.88
C GLY A 45 -30.50 24.81 3.51
N TYR A 46 -30.49 23.55 3.95
CA TYR A 46 -31.56 22.60 3.71
C TYR A 46 -32.03 21.97 5.02
N THR A 47 -33.34 21.87 5.19
CA THR A 47 -33.97 21.22 6.34
C THR A 47 -34.87 20.12 5.82
N PHE A 48 -34.37 18.89 5.82
CA PHE A 48 -35.15 17.70 5.47
C PHE A 48 -35.40 16.89 6.74
N ASN A 49 -36.67 16.58 7.00
CA ASN A 49 -37.04 15.72 8.12
C ASN A 49 -36.95 14.24 7.71
N GLU A 50 -36.95 13.33 8.68
CA GLU A 50 -36.89 11.89 8.40
C GLU A 50 -38.05 11.41 7.49
N SER A 51 -39.23 12.02 7.63
CA SER A 51 -40.39 11.75 6.77
C SER A 51 -40.11 12.05 5.30
N ASP A 52 -39.39 13.14 5.03
CA ASP A 52 -39.07 13.61 3.67
C ASP A 52 -38.04 12.69 3.01
N LEU A 53 -37.17 12.08 3.81
CA LEU A 53 -36.09 11.22 3.36
C LEU A 53 -36.51 9.75 3.23
N SER A 54 -37.73 9.41 3.68
CA SER A 54 -38.26 8.06 3.66
C SER A 54 -38.72 7.60 2.27
N GLY A 55 -38.67 6.28 2.02
CA GLY A 55 -39.28 5.67 0.84
C GLY A 55 -38.75 6.18 -0.50
N LYS A 56 -39.66 6.67 -1.36
CA LYS A 56 -39.38 7.20 -2.71
C LYS A 56 -39.19 8.73 -2.73
N ASN A 57 -39.25 9.39 -1.58
CA ASN A 57 -39.17 10.85 -1.48
C ASN A 57 -37.72 11.37 -1.50
N LEU A 58 -36.74 10.48 -1.34
CA LEU A 58 -35.33 10.83 -1.42
C LEU A 58 -34.99 11.53 -2.73
N GLU A 59 -35.47 11.00 -3.86
CA GLU A 59 -35.21 11.57 -5.18
C GLU A 59 -35.76 13.01 -5.29
N CYS A 60 -36.93 13.27 -4.72
CA CYS A 60 -37.48 14.64 -4.64
C CYS A 60 -36.57 15.57 -3.84
N CYS A 61 -36.04 15.11 -2.70
CA CYS A 61 -35.11 15.90 -1.90
C CYS A 61 -33.80 16.18 -2.66
N LEU A 62 -33.24 15.18 -3.34
CA LEU A 62 -32.02 15.35 -4.15
C LEU A 62 -32.21 16.36 -5.30
N SER A 63 -33.41 16.43 -5.89
CA SER A 63 -33.70 17.38 -6.97
C SER A 63 -33.70 18.84 -6.52
N LYS A 64 -33.92 19.10 -5.22
CA LYS A 64 -33.96 20.46 -4.65
C LYS A 64 -32.58 21.03 -4.33
N ILE A 65 -31.52 20.21 -4.41
CA ILE A 65 -30.17 20.59 -4.01
C ILE A 65 -29.36 20.89 -5.28
N PRO A 66 -29.04 22.16 -5.57
CA PRO A 66 -28.13 22.52 -6.64
C PRO A 66 -26.77 21.86 -6.41
N ILE A 67 -26.16 21.39 -7.49
CA ILE A 67 -24.88 20.68 -7.39
C ILE A 67 -23.76 21.56 -6.84
N SER A 68 -23.77 22.86 -7.15
CA SER A 68 -22.83 23.84 -6.61
C SER A 68 -22.87 23.90 -5.07
N SER A 69 -24.07 24.03 -4.50
CA SER A 69 -24.29 24.07 -3.05
C SER A 69 -23.81 22.79 -2.37
N PHE A 70 -24.05 21.63 -2.99
CA PHE A 70 -23.58 20.35 -2.46
C PHE A 70 -22.06 20.25 -2.43
N ILE A 71 -21.37 20.70 -3.48
CA ILE A 71 -19.90 20.70 -3.54
C ILE A 71 -19.33 21.75 -2.56
N GLU A 72 -20.02 22.87 -2.32
CA GLU A 72 -19.58 23.93 -1.38
C GLU A 72 -19.60 23.45 0.06
N ALA A 73 -20.57 22.61 0.41
CA ALA A 73 -20.75 22.10 1.75
C ALA A 73 -19.69 21.07 2.21
N ASP A 74 -18.78 20.62 1.34
CA ASP A 74 -17.83 19.53 1.60
C ASP A 74 -18.50 18.27 2.20
N PRO A 75 -19.15 17.45 1.35
CA PRO A 75 -19.91 16.29 1.83
C PRO A 75 -19.04 15.24 2.52
N ILE A 76 -17.73 15.18 2.22
CA ILE A 76 -16.83 14.24 2.89
C ILE A 76 -16.58 14.69 4.33
N ALA A 77 -16.37 15.98 4.57
CA ALA A 77 -16.22 16.52 5.92
C ALA A 77 -17.50 16.33 6.75
N ILE A 78 -18.68 16.67 6.18
CA ILE A 78 -19.98 16.48 6.83
C ILE A 78 -20.18 15.01 7.21
N PHE A 79 -19.98 14.09 6.26
CA PHE A 79 -20.09 12.66 6.54
C PHE A 79 -19.08 12.19 7.60
N GLY A 80 -17.85 12.69 7.55
CA GLY A 80 -16.79 12.37 8.51
C GLY A 80 -17.13 12.80 9.94
N GLN A 81 -17.76 13.95 10.12
CA GLN A 81 -18.23 14.41 11.43
C GLN A 81 -19.39 13.54 11.94
N LEU A 82 -20.46 13.40 11.14
CA LEU A 82 -21.68 12.71 11.58
C LEU A 82 -21.47 11.22 11.78
N SER A 83 -20.59 10.60 11.00
CA SER A 83 -20.25 9.19 11.22
C SER A 83 -19.47 9.00 12.53
N LYS A 84 -18.64 9.96 12.97
CA LYS A 84 -17.98 9.90 14.28
C LYS A 84 -18.99 10.02 15.41
N GLU A 85 -19.94 10.95 15.32
CA GLU A 85 -21.02 11.13 16.31
C GLU A 85 -21.92 9.87 16.37
N ALA A 86 -22.24 9.29 15.22
CA ALA A 86 -23.02 8.07 15.15
C ALA A 86 -22.30 6.86 15.77
N ILE A 87 -20.97 6.78 15.60
CA ILE A 87 -20.12 5.76 16.24
C ILE A 87 -20.07 5.98 17.75
N SER A 88 -19.87 7.21 18.23
CA SER A 88 -19.82 7.50 19.68
C SER A 88 -21.15 7.19 20.37
N ASN A 89 -22.27 7.38 19.66
CA ASN A 89 -23.61 7.08 20.16
C ASN A 89 -24.02 5.61 19.97
N ASN A 90 -23.11 4.74 19.51
CA ASN A 90 -23.36 3.31 19.23
C ASN A 90 -24.51 3.04 18.24
N THR A 91 -24.88 4.03 17.42
CA THR A 91 -25.94 3.86 16.39
C THR A 91 -25.43 3.11 15.16
N ILE A 92 -24.10 3.12 14.94
CA ILE A 92 -23.44 2.37 13.87
C ILE A 92 -22.09 1.84 14.33
N GLY A 93 -21.76 0.61 13.92
CA GLY A 93 -20.44 0.03 14.17
C GLY A 93 -19.33 0.74 13.37
N LYS A 94 -18.20 1.01 14.03
CA LYS A 94 -17.00 1.60 13.41
C LYS A 94 -16.56 0.85 12.14
N GLU A 95 -16.60 -0.48 12.17
CA GLU A 95 -16.23 -1.31 11.02
C GLU A 95 -17.19 -1.18 9.85
N VAL A 96 -18.50 -0.98 10.10
CA VAL A 96 -19.48 -0.74 9.03
C VAL A 96 -19.17 0.58 8.32
N VAL A 97 -18.90 1.64 9.08
CA VAL A 97 -18.49 2.93 8.48
C VAL A 97 -17.22 2.76 7.65
N ARG A 98 -16.18 2.12 8.21
CA ARG A 98 -14.87 1.96 7.55
C ARG A 98 -14.94 1.12 6.28
N THR A 99 -15.66 0.00 6.30
CA THR A 99 -15.64 -0.99 5.22
C THR A 99 -16.75 -0.78 4.20
N THR A 100 -17.87 -0.19 4.61
CA THR A 100 -19.09 -0.14 3.79
C THR A 100 -19.39 1.29 3.35
N TYR A 101 -19.52 2.24 4.26
CA TYR A 101 -20.02 3.58 3.91
C TYR A 101 -18.93 4.53 3.42
N ASN A 102 -17.79 4.60 4.12
CA ASN A 102 -16.70 5.48 3.74
C ASN A 102 -16.16 5.20 2.32
N PRO A 103 -15.91 3.94 1.92
CA PRO A 103 -15.51 3.66 0.53
C PRO A 103 -16.61 4.01 -0.48
N THR A 104 -17.89 3.82 -0.11
CA THR A 104 -19.02 4.12 -1.00
C THR A 104 -19.12 5.61 -1.29
N ILE A 105 -19.12 6.47 -0.27
CA ILE A 105 -19.19 7.93 -0.49
C ILE A 105 -17.92 8.47 -1.13
N THR A 106 -16.74 7.98 -0.73
CA THR A 106 -15.47 8.40 -1.32
C THR A 106 -15.43 8.08 -2.82
N ASN A 107 -15.89 6.89 -3.22
CA ASN A 107 -15.96 6.52 -4.62
C ASN A 107 -16.95 7.37 -5.41
N PHE A 108 -18.13 7.68 -4.83
CA PHE A 108 -19.12 8.56 -5.45
C PHE A 108 -18.56 9.97 -5.68
N ILE A 109 -17.95 10.57 -4.67
CA ILE A 109 -17.37 11.92 -4.76
C ILE A 109 -16.18 11.92 -5.73
N LYS A 110 -15.31 10.92 -5.67
CA LYS A 110 -14.18 10.79 -6.61
C LYS A 110 -14.66 10.64 -8.05
N TRP A 111 -15.70 9.84 -8.28
CA TRP A 111 -16.32 9.72 -9.60
C TRP A 111 -16.87 11.07 -10.07
N MET A 112 -17.59 11.78 -9.20
CA MET A 112 -18.17 13.10 -9.48
C MET A 112 -17.09 14.12 -9.88
N GLN A 113 -15.99 14.17 -9.12
CA GLN A 113 -14.85 15.06 -9.38
C GLN A 113 -14.13 14.78 -10.70
N ASN A 114 -14.18 13.54 -11.18
CA ASN A 114 -13.57 13.14 -12.45
C ASN A 114 -14.46 13.41 -13.68
N GLN A 115 -15.67 13.96 -13.50
CA GLN A 115 -16.53 14.29 -14.63
C GLN A 115 -16.13 15.62 -15.27
N ASP A 116 -16.20 15.71 -16.60
CA ASP A 116 -15.83 16.93 -17.34
C ASP A 116 -16.62 18.16 -16.84
N TRP A 117 -17.91 17.99 -16.56
CA TRP A 117 -18.77 19.06 -16.07
C TRP A 117 -18.40 19.56 -14.67
N HIS A 118 -17.70 18.76 -13.84
CA HIS A 118 -17.30 19.18 -12.50
C HIS A 118 -16.27 20.30 -12.55
N THR A 119 -15.39 20.28 -13.55
CA THR A 119 -14.37 21.33 -13.76
C THR A 119 -14.99 22.70 -14.00
N LEU A 120 -16.21 22.76 -14.55
CA LEU A 120 -16.95 24.00 -14.75
C LEU A 120 -17.30 24.68 -13.43
N PHE A 121 -17.57 23.90 -12.38
CA PHE A 121 -17.89 24.41 -11.04
C PHE A 121 -16.64 24.77 -10.23
N GLU A 122 -15.50 24.10 -10.45
CA GLU A 122 -14.22 24.45 -9.82
C GLU A 122 -13.67 25.80 -10.33
N ASN A 123 -13.85 26.10 -11.62
CA ASN A 123 -13.35 27.34 -12.23
C ASN A 123 -14.02 28.61 -11.67
N VAL A 124 -15.27 28.51 -11.19
CA VAL A 124 -15.97 29.63 -10.55
C VAL A 124 -15.34 29.99 -9.19
N ARG A 125 -14.72 29.04 -8.48
CA ARG A 125 -14.11 29.27 -7.17
C ARG A 125 -12.67 29.81 -7.22
N HIS A 126 -12.01 29.74 -8.37
CA HIS A 126 -10.57 29.98 -8.48
C HIS A 126 -10.18 31.24 -9.26
N CYS A 127 -11.10 32.19 -9.46
CA CYS A 127 -10.77 33.48 -10.08
C CYS A 127 -9.69 34.32 -9.33
N ASN A 128 -9.24 33.89 -8.15
CA ASN A 128 -8.14 34.51 -7.39
C ASN A 128 -6.89 33.64 -7.21
N TYR A 129 -6.79 32.46 -7.84
CA TYR A 129 -5.61 31.59 -7.69
C TYR A 129 -5.03 31.19 -9.04
N ALA A 130 -3.69 31.17 -9.11
CA ALA A 130 -2.97 30.70 -10.29
C ALA A 130 -3.47 29.30 -10.70
N PRO A 131 -3.59 29.01 -12.01
CA PRO A 131 -4.12 27.74 -12.50
C PRO A 131 -3.38 26.56 -11.88
N LYS A 132 -4.13 25.53 -11.48
CA LYS A 132 -3.59 24.30 -10.89
C LYS A 132 -2.68 23.63 -11.93
N VAL A 133 -1.37 23.79 -11.79
CA VAL A 133 -0.40 23.14 -12.66
C VAL A 133 -0.43 21.65 -12.31
N VAL A 134 -1.17 20.85 -13.08
CA VAL A 134 -1.08 19.39 -12.99
C VAL A 134 0.27 19.00 -13.56
N PRO A 135 1.23 18.51 -12.75
CA PRO A 135 2.51 18.12 -13.28
C PRO A 135 2.29 16.96 -14.26
N LYS A 136 2.71 17.15 -15.52
CA LYS A 136 2.64 16.13 -16.60
C LYS A 136 3.31 14.81 -16.20
N VAL A 137 4.18 14.86 -15.19
CA VAL A 137 4.96 13.74 -14.69
C VAL A 137 4.77 13.70 -13.18
N THR A 138 4.24 12.59 -12.67
CA THR A 138 4.12 12.41 -11.20
C THR A 138 5.51 12.48 -10.55
N LEU A 139 5.61 12.89 -9.28
CA LEU A 139 6.87 12.82 -8.52
C LEU A 139 7.51 11.43 -8.57
N GLY A 140 6.70 10.37 -8.62
CA GLY A 140 7.17 8.99 -8.80
C GLY A 140 7.79 8.73 -10.18
N GLN A 141 7.23 9.28 -11.26
CA GLN A 141 7.80 9.21 -12.60
C GLN A 141 9.03 10.13 -12.76
N ALA A 142 9.02 11.32 -12.17
CA ALA A 142 10.17 12.23 -12.18
C ALA A 142 11.37 11.65 -11.40
N ARG A 143 11.09 10.83 -10.37
CA ARG A 143 12.10 10.06 -9.63
C ARG A 143 12.44 8.71 -10.28
N LYS A 144 11.72 8.30 -11.32
CA LYS A 144 11.97 7.05 -12.07
C LYS A 144 13.17 7.29 -13.00
N GLY A 145 14.35 6.90 -12.52
CA GLY A 145 15.63 7.11 -13.22
C GLY A 145 16.69 7.83 -12.39
N TYR A 146 16.30 8.50 -11.30
CA TYR A 146 17.24 9.21 -10.41
C TYR A 146 17.67 8.42 -9.17
N ARG A 147 17.41 7.11 -9.10
CA ARG A 147 18.24 6.25 -8.27
C ARG A 147 19.50 5.98 -9.07
N SER A 148 20.40 6.95 -9.05
CA SER A 148 21.76 6.76 -9.53
C SER A 148 22.27 5.47 -8.89
N HIS A 149 22.39 4.41 -9.68
CA HIS A 149 23.14 3.20 -9.36
C HIS A 149 24.64 3.52 -9.30
N LYS A 150 25.04 4.72 -8.86
CA LYS A 150 26.39 4.92 -8.34
C LYS A 150 26.59 3.78 -7.36
N ALA A 151 27.53 2.92 -7.71
CA ALA A 151 27.80 1.67 -7.03
C ALA A 151 27.76 1.96 -5.54
N ASN A 152 26.82 1.33 -4.84
CA ASN A 152 26.70 1.55 -3.41
C ASN A 152 28.06 1.17 -2.81
N PRO A 153 28.79 2.10 -2.15
CA PRO A 153 30.22 1.90 -1.89
C PRO A 153 30.52 0.64 -1.06
N TYR A 154 29.54 0.17 -0.30
CA TYR A 154 29.63 -1.01 0.55
C TYR A 154 29.00 -2.28 -0.04
N SER A 155 28.44 -2.25 -1.26
CA SER A 155 28.02 -3.49 -1.91
C SER A 155 29.25 -4.32 -2.28
N LEU A 156 29.17 -5.63 -2.11
CA LEU A 156 30.12 -6.55 -2.73
C LEU A 156 29.96 -6.41 -4.25
N ARG A 157 31.07 -6.31 -4.97
CA ARG A 157 31.06 -6.19 -6.43
C ARG A 157 30.95 -7.58 -7.06
N GLU A 158 30.41 -7.64 -8.27
CA GLU A 158 30.23 -8.91 -8.99
C GLU A 158 31.58 -9.60 -9.29
N ASP A 159 32.65 -8.83 -9.54
CA ASP A 159 34.02 -9.34 -9.73
C ASP A 159 34.68 -9.86 -8.44
N GLN A 160 34.06 -9.62 -7.27
CA GLN A 160 34.52 -10.11 -5.97
C GLN A 160 33.75 -11.34 -5.50
N LEU A 161 32.77 -11.83 -6.26
CA LEU A 161 32.03 -13.03 -5.90
C LEU A 161 32.89 -14.27 -6.13
N THR A 162 33.12 -15.02 -5.06
CA THR A 162 33.74 -16.35 -5.17
C THR A 162 32.79 -17.33 -5.86
N SER A 163 33.32 -18.38 -6.48
CA SER A 163 32.50 -19.41 -7.13
C SER A 163 31.47 -20.02 -6.17
N LYS A 164 31.83 -20.15 -4.89
CA LYS A 164 30.92 -20.60 -3.82
C LYS A 164 29.71 -19.66 -3.69
N LEU A 165 29.95 -18.35 -3.54
CA LEU A 165 28.88 -17.36 -3.41
C LEU A 165 28.00 -17.29 -4.66
N ILE A 166 28.59 -17.39 -5.85
CA ILE A 166 27.84 -17.43 -7.12
C ILE A 166 26.86 -18.61 -7.10
N GLN A 167 27.35 -19.81 -6.76
CA GLN A 167 26.50 -21.00 -6.70
C GLN A 167 25.39 -20.85 -5.66
N GLN A 168 25.71 -20.41 -4.43
CA GLN A 168 24.71 -20.22 -3.38
C GLN A 168 23.61 -19.22 -3.76
N ILE A 169 23.98 -18.11 -4.43
CA ILE A 169 23.02 -17.10 -4.88
C ILE A 169 22.14 -17.66 -6.01
N GLU A 170 22.69 -18.44 -6.94
CA GLU A 170 21.91 -19.05 -8.03
C GLU A 170 20.99 -20.16 -7.51
N ASP A 171 21.43 -21.00 -6.59
CA ASP A 171 20.59 -22.02 -5.94
C ASP A 171 19.42 -21.36 -5.20
N LEU A 172 19.70 -20.30 -4.44
CA LEU A 172 18.67 -19.51 -3.77
C LEU A 172 17.72 -18.84 -4.76
N ARG A 173 18.24 -18.34 -5.89
CA ARG A 173 17.44 -17.73 -6.97
C ARG A 173 16.50 -18.75 -7.60
N GLU A 174 17.00 -19.94 -7.92
CA GLU A 174 16.20 -21.03 -8.46
C GLU A 174 15.09 -21.40 -7.49
N PHE A 175 15.43 -21.64 -6.22
CA PHE A 175 14.46 -21.90 -5.16
C PHE A 175 13.37 -20.82 -5.09
N CYS A 176 13.75 -19.54 -5.13
CA CYS A 176 12.80 -18.43 -5.01
C CYS A 176 11.91 -18.25 -6.25
N THR A 177 12.41 -18.55 -7.45
CA THR A 177 11.79 -18.08 -8.71
C THR A 177 11.26 -19.18 -9.62
N ALA A 178 11.78 -20.42 -9.53
CA ALA A 178 11.34 -21.54 -10.36
C ALA A 178 9.86 -21.84 -10.16
N LYS A 179 9.14 -22.26 -11.21
CA LYS A 179 7.68 -22.50 -11.10
C LYS A 179 7.36 -23.63 -10.12
N GLU A 180 8.12 -24.72 -10.18
CA GLU A 180 7.89 -25.94 -9.43
C GLU A 180 9.12 -26.27 -8.60
N VAL A 181 8.97 -26.20 -7.28
CA VAL A 181 9.99 -26.62 -6.30
C VAL A 181 9.24 -27.38 -5.23
N ILE A 182 9.48 -28.69 -5.12
CA ILE A 182 8.65 -29.61 -4.32
C ILE A 182 8.63 -29.19 -2.84
N SER A 183 9.77 -28.77 -2.30
CA SER A 183 9.91 -28.33 -0.91
C SER A 183 9.42 -26.89 -0.65
N ARG A 184 9.03 -26.15 -1.70
CA ARG A 184 8.63 -24.75 -1.54
C ARG A 184 7.14 -24.62 -1.23
N GLN A 185 6.83 -23.94 -0.14
CA GLN A 185 5.46 -23.73 0.31
C GLN A 185 4.85 -22.41 -0.17
N ASN A 186 5.67 -21.51 -0.71
CA ASN A 186 5.26 -20.20 -1.20
C ASN A 186 5.14 -20.19 -2.73
N LYS A 187 4.33 -19.24 -3.24
CA LYS A 187 4.27 -18.93 -4.66
C LYS A 187 5.63 -18.45 -5.17
N PRO A 188 6.00 -18.77 -6.43
CA PRO A 188 7.24 -18.29 -7.01
C PRO A 188 7.31 -16.76 -7.01
N MET A 189 8.47 -16.24 -6.64
CA MET A 189 8.80 -14.84 -6.73
C MET A 189 9.12 -14.46 -8.18
N ARG A 190 8.79 -13.24 -8.60
CA ARG A 190 9.25 -12.71 -9.89
C ARG A 190 10.77 -12.52 -9.85
N THR A 191 11.47 -12.85 -10.93
CA THR A 191 12.93 -12.69 -11.04
C THR A 191 13.38 -11.28 -10.69
N ILE A 192 12.72 -10.25 -11.23
CA ILE A 192 13.06 -8.85 -10.90
C ILE A 192 12.92 -8.53 -9.41
N SER A 193 11.94 -9.15 -8.72
CA SER A 193 11.77 -8.96 -7.28
C SER A 193 12.89 -9.64 -6.49
N PHE A 194 13.41 -10.77 -6.96
CA PHE A 194 14.58 -11.42 -6.38
C PHE A 194 15.83 -10.54 -6.54
N GLU A 195 16.10 -10.05 -7.74
CA GLU A 195 17.24 -9.18 -8.03
C GLU A 195 17.21 -7.90 -7.18
N ASP A 196 16.07 -7.21 -7.16
CA ASP A 196 15.94 -5.90 -6.50
C ASP A 196 15.96 -5.99 -4.97
N ASN A 197 15.43 -7.07 -4.39
CA ASN A 197 15.20 -7.15 -2.93
C ASN A 197 16.08 -8.18 -2.22
N ILE A 198 16.38 -9.31 -2.85
CA ILE A 198 17.08 -10.44 -2.21
C ILE A 198 18.56 -10.37 -2.55
N ARG A 199 18.94 -10.55 -3.83
CA ARG A 199 20.34 -10.50 -4.28
C ARG A 199 21.01 -9.22 -3.81
N ARG A 200 20.37 -8.07 -4.07
CA ARG A 200 20.90 -6.77 -3.65
C ARG A 200 21.15 -6.67 -2.14
N SER A 201 20.26 -7.20 -1.31
CA SER A 201 20.42 -7.15 0.15
C SER A 201 21.54 -8.08 0.62
N ILE A 202 21.69 -9.25 0.00
CA ILE A 202 22.82 -10.16 0.22
C ILE A 202 24.14 -9.46 -0.10
N LEU A 203 24.25 -8.86 -1.28
CA LEU A 203 25.48 -8.16 -1.69
C LEU A 203 25.82 -6.96 -0.80
N PHE A 204 24.81 -6.26 -0.27
CA PHE A 204 25.01 -5.19 0.68
C PHE A 204 25.55 -5.68 2.02
N PHE A 205 25.01 -6.79 2.52
CA PHE A 205 25.44 -7.40 3.77
C PHE A 205 26.85 -7.98 3.66
N LEU A 206 27.12 -8.80 2.64
CA LEU A 206 28.44 -9.40 2.42
C LEU A 206 29.51 -8.36 2.11
N GLY A 207 29.13 -7.30 1.39
CA GLY A 207 30.05 -6.20 1.12
C GLY A 207 30.37 -5.37 2.36
N TRP A 208 29.44 -5.26 3.32
CA TRP A 208 29.72 -4.68 4.63
C TRP A 208 30.71 -5.54 5.42
N LEU A 209 30.47 -6.85 5.51
CA LEU A 209 31.40 -7.78 6.17
C LEU A 209 32.82 -7.68 5.59
N HIS A 210 32.95 -7.69 4.27
CA HIS A 210 34.26 -7.63 3.63
C HIS A 210 34.96 -6.27 3.80
N LYS A 211 34.25 -5.16 3.59
CA LYS A 211 34.86 -3.83 3.49
C LYS A 211 34.98 -3.09 4.82
N PHE A 212 34.16 -3.42 5.80
CA PHE A 212 34.08 -2.72 7.08
C PHE A 212 34.42 -3.61 8.26
N GLU A 213 34.06 -4.89 8.21
CA GLU A 213 34.45 -5.87 9.23
C GLU A 213 35.73 -6.64 8.85
N GLU A 214 36.30 -6.36 7.66
CA GLU A 214 37.57 -6.92 7.16
C GLU A 214 37.56 -8.46 6.98
N TRP A 215 36.39 -9.05 6.71
CA TRP A 215 36.28 -10.49 6.43
C TRP A 215 36.92 -10.83 5.08
N GLN A 216 37.62 -11.96 5.02
CA GLN A 216 38.19 -12.48 3.78
C GLN A 216 37.08 -13.02 2.86
N LEU A 217 37.27 -12.90 1.54
CA LEU A 217 36.24 -13.27 0.55
C LEU A 217 35.89 -14.77 0.62
N GLU A 218 36.85 -15.60 0.97
CA GLU A 218 36.73 -17.06 1.11
C GLU A 218 35.87 -17.46 2.30
N GLU A 219 35.75 -16.58 3.30
CA GLU A 219 35.00 -16.80 4.53
C GLU A 219 33.53 -16.40 4.40
N LEU A 220 33.19 -15.69 3.33
CA LEU A 220 31.83 -15.22 3.09
C LEU A 220 30.91 -16.38 2.70
N ASP A 221 29.72 -16.36 3.27
CA ASP A 221 28.64 -17.30 3.01
C ASP A 221 27.30 -16.56 3.15
N ILE A 222 26.33 -16.85 2.29
CA ILE A 222 25.01 -16.22 2.40
C ILE A 222 24.31 -16.60 3.71
N GLU A 223 24.60 -17.78 4.28
CA GLU A 223 24.04 -18.24 5.55
C GLU A 223 24.50 -17.41 6.76
N LEU A 224 25.57 -16.61 6.63
CA LEU A 224 25.98 -15.66 7.68
C LEU A 224 24.89 -14.64 8.04
N MET A 225 23.92 -14.41 7.14
CA MET A 225 22.75 -13.59 7.48
C MET A 225 21.85 -14.22 8.55
N LEU A 226 22.02 -15.52 8.83
CA LEU A 226 21.26 -16.27 9.81
C LEU A 226 22.00 -16.45 11.16
N THR A 227 23.33 -16.24 11.19
CA THR A 227 24.17 -16.57 12.33
C THR A 227 24.48 -15.36 13.22
N ASP A 228 25.10 -15.63 14.37
CA ASP A 228 25.58 -14.60 15.28
C ASP A 228 27.02 -14.15 15.01
N GLY A 229 27.75 -14.86 14.14
CA GLY A 229 29.11 -14.52 13.77
C GLY A 229 29.87 -15.72 13.19
N LYS A 230 31.19 -15.55 13.05
CA LYS A 230 32.09 -16.58 12.51
C LYS A 230 32.31 -17.73 13.49
N GLU A 231 32.43 -17.41 14.76
CA GLU A 231 32.80 -18.36 15.83
C GLU A 231 31.58 -18.98 16.52
N SER A 232 30.39 -18.43 16.32
CA SER A 232 29.14 -18.95 16.86
C SER A 232 28.25 -19.43 15.73
N PRO A 233 28.06 -20.76 15.57
CA PRO A 233 27.09 -21.31 14.63
C PRO A 233 25.64 -21.12 15.11
N THR A 234 25.43 -20.38 16.19
CA THR A 234 24.09 -20.14 16.73
C THR A 234 23.33 -19.21 15.81
N GLU A 235 22.11 -19.59 15.44
CA GLU A 235 21.26 -18.84 14.53
C GLU A 235 20.34 -17.85 15.28
N ASN A 236 20.83 -16.66 15.68
CA ASN A 236 20.01 -15.61 16.30
C ASN A 236 20.05 -14.24 15.60
N LEU A 237 20.54 -14.20 14.36
CA LEU A 237 20.56 -12.99 13.52
C LEU A 237 21.37 -11.82 14.14
N LEU A 238 22.33 -12.06 15.05
CA LEU A 238 23.07 -10.97 15.67
C LEU A 238 23.85 -10.15 14.63
N LEU A 239 24.56 -10.82 13.72
CA LEU A 239 25.34 -10.18 12.66
C LEU A 239 24.47 -9.32 11.73
N LEU A 240 23.25 -9.80 11.45
CA LEU A 240 22.25 -9.05 10.70
C LEU A 240 21.75 -7.82 11.46
N LYS A 241 21.51 -7.92 12.77
CA LYS A 241 21.10 -6.80 13.62
C LYS A 241 22.19 -5.73 13.68
N GLU A 242 23.45 -6.14 13.76
CA GLU A 242 24.61 -5.25 13.69
C GLU A 242 24.67 -4.52 12.35
N PHE A 243 24.53 -5.23 11.23
CA PHE A 243 24.46 -4.61 9.91
C PHE A 243 23.33 -3.58 9.77
N VAL A 244 22.13 -3.91 10.24
CA VAL A 244 20.98 -2.99 10.19
C VAL A 244 21.22 -1.78 11.10
N SER A 245 21.76 -1.99 12.30
CA SER A 245 22.13 -0.93 13.24
C SER A 245 23.18 0.00 12.63
N TRP A 246 24.24 -0.54 12.04
CA TRP A 246 25.26 0.20 11.30
C TRP A 246 24.65 1.02 10.16
N GLY A 247 23.76 0.43 9.36
CA GLY A 247 23.10 1.12 8.27
C GLY A 247 22.22 2.29 8.73
N ILE A 248 21.55 2.16 9.87
CA ILE A 248 20.72 3.24 10.43
C ILE A 248 21.61 4.33 11.04
N ASN A 249 22.49 3.95 11.96
CA ASN A 249 23.25 4.88 12.79
C ASN A 249 24.40 5.56 12.01
N THR A 250 25.08 4.83 11.13
CA THR A 250 26.25 5.34 10.40
C THR A 250 25.89 5.92 9.04
N ARG A 251 24.93 5.31 8.33
CA ARG A 251 24.56 5.74 6.96
C ARG A 251 23.30 6.62 6.91
N GLY A 252 22.59 6.80 8.03
CA GLY A 252 21.34 7.55 8.08
C GLY A 252 20.21 6.89 7.29
N ASN A 253 20.26 5.57 7.08
CA ASN A 253 19.16 4.86 6.45
C ASN A 253 17.93 4.85 7.37
N GLY A 254 16.73 4.99 6.81
CA GLY A 254 15.49 4.87 7.59
C GLY A 254 15.11 3.41 7.88
N TYR A 255 14.23 3.18 8.85
CA TYR A 255 13.70 1.85 9.21
C TYR A 255 13.11 1.07 8.02
N GLY A 256 12.51 1.77 7.05
CA GLY A 256 12.01 1.15 5.81
C GLY A 256 13.09 0.43 5.01
N TRP A 257 14.34 0.90 5.04
CA TRP A 257 15.48 0.18 4.44
C TRP A 257 15.80 -1.10 5.21
N GLY A 258 15.83 -1.05 6.55
CA GLY A 258 16.03 -2.24 7.38
C GLY A 258 14.99 -3.33 7.10
N MET A 259 13.71 -2.95 7.00
CA MET A 259 12.63 -3.87 6.62
C MET A 259 12.81 -4.49 5.23
N MET A 260 13.46 -3.79 4.29
CA MET A 260 13.81 -4.37 2.99
C MET A 260 14.95 -5.38 3.09
N ILE A 261 15.97 -5.10 3.92
CA ILE A 261 17.09 -6.02 4.17
C ILE A 261 16.61 -7.35 4.74
N LEU A 262 15.63 -7.33 5.67
CA LEU A 262 15.08 -8.53 6.31
C LEU A 262 14.44 -9.55 5.34
N LYS A 263 14.15 -9.16 4.10
CA LYS A 263 13.62 -10.10 3.10
C LYS A 263 14.63 -11.18 2.69
N ALA A 264 15.92 -10.82 2.62
CA ALA A 264 16.98 -11.76 2.25
C ALA A 264 17.17 -12.90 3.26
N PRO A 265 17.41 -12.67 4.57
CA PRO A 265 17.57 -13.74 5.54
C PRO A 265 16.33 -14.62 5.64
N LEU A 266 15.12 -14.04 5.51
CA LEU A 266 13.89 -14.84 5.45
C LEU A 266 13.87 -15.78 4.23
N SER A 267 14.31 -15.32 3.06
CA SER A 267 14.44 -16.17 1.87
C SER A 267 15.50 -17.26 2.04
N ILE A 268 16.63 -16.94 2.67
CA ILE A 268 17.73 -17.89 2.95
C ILE A 268 17.27 -18.96 3.93
N ALA A 269 16.61 -18.58 5.04
CA ALA A 269 16.07 -19.52 6.00
C ALA A 269 15.04 -20.47 5.37
N LYS A 270 14.17 -19.95 4.49
CA LYS A 270 13.20 -20.78 3.76
C LYS A 270 13.86 -21.76 2.80
N TRP A 271 14.94 -21.35 2.15
CA TRP A 271 15.71 -22.21 1.26
C TRP A 271 16.42 -23.32 2.03
N LYS A 272 17.11 -22.95 3.12
CA LYS A 272 17.84 -23.87 4.00
C LYS A 272 16.93 -24.92 4.65
N TYR A 273 15.79 -24.49 5.20
CA TYR A 273 14.88 -25.36 5.97
C TYR A 273 13.69 -25.87 5.17
N ALA A 274 13.73 -25.76 3.84
CA ALA A 274 12.57 -26.06 3.00
C ALA A 274 12.10 -27.51 3.15
N SER A 275 13.05 -28.44 3.16
CA SER A 275 12.80 -29.88 3.24
C SER A 275 12.34 -30.35 4.61
N GLU A 276 12.64 -29.59 5.67
CA GLU A 276 12.32 -29.95 7.06
C GLU A 276 10.92 -29.50 7.45
N SER A 277 10.44 -28.41 6.83
CA SER A 277 9.15 -27.82 7.15
C SER A 277 7.97 -28.62 6.60
N LYS A 278 7.03 -28.93 7.49
CA LYS A 278 5.75 -29.60 7.21
C LYS A 278 4.56 -28.65 7.29
N ARG A 279 4.73 -27.45 7.86
CA ARG A 279 3.64 -26.46 8.05
C ARG A 279 3.74 -25.32 7.07
N SER A 280 2.60 -24.92 6.52
CA SER A 280 2.46 -23.79 5.60
C SER A 280 3.21 -22.54 6.06
N MET A 281 3.85 -21.85 5.11
CA MET A 281 4.65 -20.64 5.36
C MET A 281 5.83 -20.87 6.31
N TYR A 282 6.29 -22.11 6.46
CA TYR A 282 7.44 -22.48 7.30
C TYR A 282 7.27 -22.13 8.78
N ARG A 283 6.03 -22.18 9.29
CA ARG A 283 5.70 -21.79 10.67
C ARG A 283 6.22 -22.75 11.74
N ASP A 284 6.68 -23.92 11.36
CA ASP A 284 7.33 -24.90 12.24
C ASP A 284 8.85 -24.71 12.34
N ILE A 285 9.42 -23.74 11.60
CA ILE A 285 10.82 -23.39 11.72
C ILE A 285 10.94 -22.22 12.70
N ASP A 286 11.47 -22.47 13.90
CA ASP A 286 11.61 -21.50 14.99
C ASP A 286 12.19 -20.15 14.53
N LEU A 287 13.24 -20.20 13.72
CA LEU A 287 13.89 -19.01 13.18
C LEU A 287 12.93 -18.18 12.31
N ILE A 288 12.06 -18.82 11.53
CA ILE A 288 11.10 -18.11 10.69
C ILE A 288 9.92 -17.62 11.53
N GLU A 289 9.40 -18.43 12.46
CA GLU A 289 8.27 -18.06 13.30
C GLU A 289 8.56 -16.83 14.17
N ARG A 290 9.74 -16.78 14.81
CA ARG A 290 10.14 -15.67 15.69
C ARG A 290 10.27 -14.33 14.96
N TYR A 291 10.71 -14.35 13.69
CA TYR A 291 11.13 -13.14 12.97
C TYR A 291 10.24 -12.74 11.78
N ALA A 292 9.32 -13.58 11.32
CA ALA A 292 8.43 -13.25 10.21
C ALA A 292 7.09 -12.61 10.63
N PHE A 293 6.73 -12.69 11.91
CA PHE A 293 5.40 -12.29 12.42
C PHE A 293 5.44 -11.25 13.55
N THR A 294 6.63 -10.72 13.87
CA THR A 294 6.85 -9.59 14.79
C THR A 294 7.02 -8.29 14.01
#